data_AF-A0A661HNG9-F1
#
_entry.id   AF-A0A661HNG9-F1
#
_cell.length_a   1.000
_cell.length_b   1.000
_cell.length_c   1.000
_cell.angle_alpha   90.00
_cell.angle_beta   90.00
_cell.angle_gamma   90.00
#
_symmetry.space_group_name_H-M   'P 1'
#
loop_
_entity.id
_entity.type
_entity.pdbx_description
1 polymer ?
#
loop_
_entity_poly.entity_id
_entity_poly.type
_entity_poly.pdbx_seq_one_letter_code
_entity_poly.pdbx_strand_id
1 'polypeptide(L)'
;MLFSTLHAFKITKEVYIGIHTFTLIEESYNEYGQKGVTMALYTKGTNVGMLRKLNFSIRNESGPCSDKNVEEGHYVINKDSITLYSHWKRSRSSDNTPIGDRIQVYKLNKHASFYLSDSKIYIEKSRRNKDTDEGMKYLYTEVKTKYEKVLLDSYVSNIEETFKAKFVLGDEARVLAKEVKKALMQKEKQRWK
;
A
#
# COMPACT_ATOMS: atom_id res chain seq x y z
N MET A 1 20.71 29.33 12.22
CA MET A 1 20.45 28.27 11.22
C MET A 1 20.60 26.93 11.91
N LEU A 2 19.50 26.26 12.24
CA LEU A 2 19.54 24.92 12.84
C LEU A 2 19.66 23.90 11.70
N PHE A 3 20.87 23.37 11.49
CA PHE A 3 21.09 22.20 10.67
C PHE A 3 20.33 21.03 11.30
N SER A 4 19.21 20.66 10.71
CA SER A 4 18.52 19.42 11.04
C SER A 4 19.31 18.28 10.41
N THR A 5 20.19 17.65 11.17
CA THR A 5 20.87 16.41 10.76
C THR A 5 19.85 15.28 10.73
N LEU A 6 19.20 15.13 9.57
CA LEU A 6 18.34 13.99 9.26
C LEU A 6 19.21 12.73 9.31
N HIS A 7 19.13 11.97 10.41
CA HIS A 7 19.66 10.61 10.44
C HIS A 7 18.72 9.74 9.60
N ALA A 8 18.96 9.71 8.29
CA ALA A 8 18.30 8.78 7.39
C ALA A 8 18.78 7.36 7.76
N PHE A 9 17.96 6.64 8.51
CA PHE A 9 18.23 5.23 8.80
C PHE A 9 18.00 4.45 7.50
N LYS A 10 19.07 3.84 7.00
CA LYS A 10 19.06 3.04 5.77
C LYS A 10 19.38 1.60 6.11
N ILE A 11 18.38 0.73 6.07
CA ILE A 11 18.61 -0.72 6.20
C ILE A 11 18.88 -1.25 4.80
N THR A 12 20.01 -1.91 4.62
CA THR A 12 20.37 -2.56 3.36
C THR A 12 20.53 -4.06 3.59
N LYS A 13 19.83 -4.87 2.80
CA LYS A 13 19.88 -6.34 2.89
C LYS A 13 19.93 -6.96 1.51
N GLU A 14 20.75 -7.99 1.33
CA GLU A 14 20.68 -8.84 0.15
C GLU A 14 19.56 -9.87 0.31
N VAL A 15 18.73 -10.01 -0.72
CA VAL A 15 17.60 -10.93 -0.77
C VAL A 15 17.63 -11.73 -2.06
N TYR A 16 17.18 -12.97 -1.99
CA TYR A 16 17.10 -13.89 -3.12
C TYR A 16 15.64 -14.09 -3.50
N ILE A 17 15.32 -13.85 -4.77
CA ILE A 17 13.99 -14.06 -5.34
C ILE A 17 14.20 -14.79 -6.67
N GLY A 18 13.68 -16.01 -6.76
CA GLY A 18 14.00 -16.97 -7.80
C GLY A 18 15.48 -17.32 -7.76
N ILE A 19 16.15 -17.15 -8.90
CA ILE A 19 17.60 -17.32 -9.06
C ILE A 19 18.35 -15.98 -9.01
N HIS A 20 17.65 -14.87 -8.75
CA HIS A 20 18.20 -13.53 -8.84
C HIS A 20 18.46 -12.96 -7.45
N THR A 21 19.57 -12.24 -7.34
CA THR A 21 19.95 -11.49 -6.13
C THR A 21 19.54 -10.04 -6.28
N PHE A 22 18.89 -9.50 -5.25
CA PHE A 22 18.48 -8.10 -5.16
C PHE A 22 19.05 -7.45 -3.91
N THR A 23 19.28 -6.15 -3.98
CA THR A 23 19.52 -5.30 -2.82
C THR A 23 18.19 -4.70 -2.40
N LEU A 24 17.70 -5.06 -1.22
CA LEU A 24 16.57 -4.42 -0.57
C LEU A 24 17.08 -3.26 0.29
N ILE A 25 16.48 -2.11 0.12
CA ILE A 25 16.78 -0.90 0.86
C ILE A 25 15.49 -0.39 1.51
N GLU A 26 15.52 -0.15 2.81
CA GLU A 26 14.49 0.63 3.50
C GLU A 26 15.02 2.03 3.80
N GLU A 27 14.28 3.05 3.38
CA GLU A 27 14.69 4.46 3.48
C GLU A 27 13.59 5.27 4.16
N SER A 28 13.98 6.07 5.16
CA SER A 28 13.10 7.04 5.78
C SER A 28 13.07 8.33 4.97
N TYR A 29 11.90 8.95 4.84
CA TYR A 29 11.73 10.26 4.22
C TYR A 29 10.95 11.21 5.13
N ASN A 30 11.18 12.51 4.94
CA ASN A 30 10.45 13.58 5.61
C ASN A 30 10.43 14.82 4.70
N GLU A 31 9.45 14.88 3.81
CA GLU A 31 9.39 15.87 2.74
C GLU A 31 7.93 16.28 2.50
N TYR A 32 7.71 17.57 2.17
CA TYR A 32 6.41 18.08 1.73
C TYR A 32 5.22 17.75 2.65
N GLY A 33 5.44 17.77 3.98
CA GLY A 33 4.39 17.46 4.96
C GLY A 33 4.04 15.97 5.05
N GLN A 34 4.85 15.10 4.44
CA GLN A 34 4.77 13.65 4.57
C GLN A 34 6.05 13.12 5.19
N LYS A 35 5.91 12.08 6.01
CA LYS A 35 7.07 11.35 6.54
C LYS A 35 6.76 9.88 6.63
N GLY A 36 7.78 9.06 6.44
CA GLY A 36 7.53 7.64 6.35
C GLY A 36 8.76 6.82 6.10
N VAL A 37 8.53 5.56 5.74
CA VAL A 37 9.55 4.60 5.36
C VAL A 37 9.08 3.91 4.09
N THR A 38 9.94 3.86 3.08
CA THR A 38 9.74 3.07 1.87
C THR A 38 10.67 1.87 1.85
N MET A 39 10.27 0.82 1.15
CA MET A 39 11.13 -0.28 0.72
C MET A 39 11.31 -0.18 -0.79
N ALA A 40 12.56 -0.29 -1.24
CA ALA A 40 12.90 -0.38 -2.63
C ALA A 40 13.82 -1.58 -2.90
N LEU A 41 13.52 -2.31 -3.97
CA LEU A 41 14.36 -3.40 -4.48
C LEU A 41 15.18 -2.92 -5.67
N TYR A 42 16.46 -3.27 -5.67
CA TYR A 42 17.41 -2.92 -6.72
C TYR A 42 18.12 -4.16 -7.26
N THR A 43 18.39 -4.18 -8.56
CA THR A 43 19.35 -5.13 -9.14
C THR A 43 20.75 -4.52 -9.16
N LYS A 44 21.78 -5.31 -8.85
CA LYS A 44 23.17 -4.93 -9.13
C LYS A 44 23.38 -4.91 -10.65
N GLY A 45 23.57 -3.72 -11.22
CA GLY A 45 24.02 -3.56 -12.61
C GLY A 45 25.54 -3.72 -12.69
N THR A 46 26.03 -4.19 -13.83
CA THR A 46 27.47 -4.35 -14.08
C THR A 46 28.19 -3.04 -14.42
N ASN A 47 27.48 -2.01 -14.90
CA ASN A 47 28.09 -0.72 -15.32
C ASN A 47 27.21 0.53 -15.10
N VAL A 48 26.02 0.37 -14.53
CA VAL A 48 25.07 1.47 -14.25
C VAL A 48 24.67 1.30 -12.79
N GLY A 49 24.61 2.39 -12.04
CA GLY A 49 24.19 2.39 -10.64
C GLY A 49 22.92 1.56 -10.40
N MET A 50 22.67 1.22 -9.13
CA MET A 50 21.56 0.35 -8.72
C MET A 50 20.24 0.73 -9.42
N LEU A 51 19.70 -0.19 -10.24
CA LEU A 51 18.42 0.02 -10.95
C LEU A 51 17.26 -0.41 -10.04
N ARG A 52 16.39 0.54 -9.69
CA ARG A 52 15.19 0.27 -8.87
C ARG A 52 14.17 -0.54 -9.67
N LYS A 53 13.78 -1.70 -9.12
CA LYS A 53 12.81 -2.64 -9.73
C LYS A 53 11.44 -2.59 -9.11
N LEU A 54 11.36 -2.30 -7.82
CA LEU A 54 10.11 -2.19 -7.08
C LEU A 54 10.27 -1.12 -6.00
N ASN A 55 9.20 -0.41 -5.68
CA ASN A 55 9.13 0.53 -4.57
C ASN A 55 7.78 0.38 -3.88
N PHE A 56 7.77 0.46 -2.56
CA PHE A 56 6.59 0.24 -1.73
C PHE A 56 6.64 1.07 -0.45
N SER A 57 5.50 1.61 -0.01
CA SER A 57 5.40 2.33 1.26
C SER A 57 5.26 1.35 2.42
N ILE A 58 6.22 1.32 3.34
CA ILE A 58 6.11 0.57 4.61
C ILE A 58 5.35 1.38 5.66
N ARG A 59 5.47 2.69 5.61
CA ARG A 59 4.72 3.62 6.44
C ARG A 59 4.66 4.96 5.74
N ASN A 60 3.49 5.57 5.70
CA ASN A 60 3.33 6.97 5.30
C ASN A 60 2.44 7.68 6.31
N GLU A 61 2.97 8.73 6.93
CA GLU A 61 2.21 9.70 7.69
C GLU A 61 2.10 10.99 6.88
N SER A 62 0.87 11.45 6.66
CA SER A 62 0.60 12.72 6.01
C SER A 62 -0.43 13.53 6.79
N GLY A 63 -0.41 14.86 6.62
CA GLY A 63 -1.34 15.77 7.29
C GLY A 63 -0.79 16.39 8.58
N PRO A 64 -1.49 17.41 9.13
CA PRO A 64 -1.07 18.09 10.34
C PRO A 64 -1.17 17.16 11.56
N CYS A 65 -0.53 17.52 12.67
CA CYS A 65 -0.48 16.69 13.88
C CYS A 65 -1.86 16.27 14.43
N SER A 66 -2.92 17.06 14.20
CA SER A 66 -4.30 16.76 14.57
C SER A 66 -5.00 15.75 13.66
N ASP A 67 -4.60 15.67 12.39
CA ASP A 67 -5.30 14.96 11.32
C ASP A 67 -4.35 14.07 10.53
N LYS A 68 -3.61 13.22 11.26
CA LYS A 68 -2.63 12.33 10.66
C LYS A 68 -3.28 11.15 9.95
N ASN A 69 -3.00 11.05 8.67
CA ASN A 69 -3.35 9.92 7.84
C ASN A 69 -2.20 8.95 7.87
N VAL A 70 -2.49 7.69 8.18
CA VAL A 70 -1.45 6.67 8.30
C VAL A 70 -1.73 5.55 7.32
N GLU A 71 -0.81 5.33 6.39
CA GLU A 71 -0.68 4.07 5.68
C GLU A 71 0.37 3.23 6.41
N GLU A 72 0.02 2.01 6.78
CA GLU A 72 0.95 1.00 7.28
C GLU A 72 1.09 -0.11 6.24
N GLY A 73 2.34 -0.42 5.92
CA GLY A 73 2.71 -1.42 4.93
C GLY A 73 3.51 -2.57 5.54
N HIS A 74 3.43 -3.74 4.92
CA HIS A 74 4.35 -4.85 5.13
C HIS A 74 4.61 -5.56 3.80
N TYR A 75 5.74 -6.24 3.71
CA TYR A 75 6.09 -7.06 2.56
C TYR A 75 6.56 -8.42 3.03
N VAL A 76 6.25 -9.45 2.24
CA VAL A 76 6.72 -10.81 2.43
C VAL A 76 7.39 -11.26 1.14
N ILE A 77 8.67 -11.59 1.23
CA ILE A 77 9.42 -12.17 0.12
C ILE A 77 9.26 -13.69 0.18
N ASN A 78 8.73 -14.25 -0.89
CA ASN A 78 8.62 -15.69 -1.12
C ASN A 78 9.66 -16.14 -2.14
N LYS A 79 9.65 -17.43 -2.49
CA LYS A 79 10.62 -18.04 -3.40
C LYS A 79 10.73 -17.31 -4.73
N ASP A 80 9.63 -16.91 -5.35
CA ASP A 80 9.58 -16.34 -6.71
C ASP A 80 8.72 -15.06 -6.81
N SER A 81 8.30 -14.53 -5.67
CA SER A 81 7.31 -13.48 -5.59
C SER A 81 7.51 -12.63 -4.34
N ILE A 82 6.93 -11.43 -4.38
CA ILE A 82 6.82 -10.54 -3.23
C ILE A 82 5.36 -10.13 -3.07
N THR A 83 4.84 -10.33 -1.87
CA THR A 83 3.50 -9.89 -1.49
C THR A 83 3.60 -8.61 -0.68
N LEU A 84 2.86 -7.59 -1.07
CA LEU A 84 2.78 -6.29 -0.41
C LEU A 84 1.41 -6.14 0.23
N TYR A 85 1.38 -5.73 1.48
CA TYR A 85 0.18 -5.51 2.28
C TYR A 85 0.13 -4.04 2.69
N SER A 86 -0.94 -3.32 2.36
CA SER A 86 -1.18 -1.94 2.82
C SER A 86 -2.46 -1.89 3.66
N HIS A 87 -2.44 -1.11 4.73
CA HIS A 87 -3.59 -0.72 5.53
C HIS A 87 -3.64 0.80 5.65
N TRP A 88 -4.75 1.42 5.27
CA TRP A 88 -4.99 2.84 5.50
C TRP A 88 -5.86 3.01 6.74
N LYS A 89 -5.38 3.83 7.67
CA LYS A 89 -6.09 4.20 8.88
C LYS A 89 -6.50 5.67 8.82
N ARG A 90 -7.82 5.88 8.91
CA ARG A 90 -8.44 7.21 9.00
C ARG A 90 -8.24 7.82 10.39
N SER A 91 -7.84 9.10 10.44
CA SER A 91 -7.89 9.90 11.68
C SER A 91 -9.32 10.20 12.09
N ARG A 92 -9.59 10.31 13.40
CA ARG A 92 -10.94 10.58 13.96
C ARG A 92 -11.51 11.94 13.55
N SER A 93 -10.70 12.89 13.12
CA SER A 93 -11.11 14.26 12.78
C SER A 93 -11.07 14.56 11.28
N SER A 94 -10.54 13.65 10.46
CA SER A 94 -10.39 13.88 9.02
C SER A 94 -11.46 13.16 8.20
N ASP A 95 -12.27 13.95 7.48
CA ASP A 95 -13.36 13.46 6.64
C ASP A 95 -12.88 12.91 5.27
N ASN A 96 -11.73 13.37 4.78
CA ASN A 96 -11.19 13.08 3.44
C ASN A 96 -10.02 12.09 3.47
N THR A 97 -9.99 11.21 4.47
CA THR A 97 -8.89 10.24 4.62
C THR A 97 -9.35 8.85 4.29
N PRO A 98 -8.58 8.08 3.52
CA PRO A 98 -8.95 6.73 3.22
C PRO A 98 -8.92 5.82 4.44
N ILE A 99 -9.84 4.86 4.48
CA ILE A 99 -9.69 3.64 5.29
C ILE A 99 -9.81 2.45 4.36
N GLY A 100 -8.98 1.44 4.55
CA GLY A 100 -9.01 0.28 3.68
C GLY A 100 -7.80 -0.61 3.81
N ASP A 101 -7.79 -1.64 2.99
CA ASP A 101 -6.79 -2.69 2.96
C ASP A 101 -6.48 -3.02 1.49
N ARG A 102 -5.22 -3.34 1.19
CA ARG A 102 -4.78 -3.80 -0.13
C ARG A 102 -3.74 -4.90 0.00
N ILE A 103 -3.85 -5.89 -0.86
CA ILE A 103 -2.81 -6.90 -1.11
C ILE A 103 -2.41 -6.82 -2.57
N GLN A 104 -1.10 -6.83 -2.84
CA GLN A 104 -0.54 -6.92 -4.18
C GLN A 104 0.50 -8.03 -4.22
N VAL A 105 0.43 -8.92 -5.20
CA VAL A 105 1.37 -10.02 -5.39
C VAL A 105 2.15 -9.78 -6.67
N TYR A 106 3.44 -9.48 -6.55
CA TYR A 106 4.34 -9.34 -7.68
C TYR A 106 5.13 -10.63 -7.88
N LYS A 107 5.12 -11.16 -9.10
CA LYS A 107 5.93 -12.32 -9.49
C LYS A 107 7.14 -11.88 -10.28
N LEU A 108 8.22 -12.63 -10.13
CA LEU A 108 9.44 -12.41 -10.89
C LEU A 108 9.38 -13.17 -12.21
N ASN A 109 9.70 -12.50 -13.31
CA ASN A 109 9.88 -13.16 -14.60
C ASN A 109 11.35 -13.57 -14.83
N LYS A 110 11.60 -14.31 -15.92
CA LYS A 110 12.93 -14.80 -16.31
C LYS A 110 13.98 -13.70 -16.58
N HIS A 111 13.57 -12.44 -16.68
CA HIS A 111 14.44 -11.28 -16.95
C HIS A 111 14.68 -10.43 -15.69
N ALA A 112 14.48 -10.99 -14.50
CA ALA A 112 14.59 -10.27 -13.22
C ALA A 112 13.68 -9.03 -13.12
N SER A 113 12.52 -9.07 -13.77
CA SER A 113 11.52 -8.00 -13.72
C SER A 113 10.26 -8.48 -13.01
N PHE A 114 9.71 -7.63 -12.15
CA PHE A 114 8.48 -7.88 -11.44
C PHE A 114 7.26 -7.49 -12.29
N TYR A 115 6.23 -8.33 -12.26
CA TYR A 115 4.91 -8.00 -12.79
C TYR A 115 3.85 -8.26 -11.73
N LEU A 116 2.81 -7.43 -11.71
CA LEU A 116 1.68 -7.59 -10.81
C LEU A 116 0.84 -8.80 -11.27
N SER A 117 0.79 -9.83 -10.45
CA SER A 117 0.14 -11.11 -10.77
C SER A 117 -1.24 -11.27 -10.14
N ASP A 118 -1.44 -10.70 -8.95
CA ASP A 118 -2.73 -10.62 -8.28
C ASP A 118 -2.77 -9.34 -7.44
N SER A 119 -3.95 -8.77 -7.26
CA SER A 119 -4.11 -7.50 -6.57
C SER A 119 -5.55 -7.33 -6.13
N LYS A 120 -5.77 -7.10 -4.82
CA LYS A 120 -7.09 -6.90 -4.23
C LYS A 120 -7.08 -5.66 -3.36
N ILE A 121 -8.16 -4.88 -3.43
CA ILE A 121 -8.34 -3.67 -2.64
C ILE A 121 -9.76 -3.53 -2.14
N TYR A 122 -9.91 -3.08 -0.90
CA TYR A 122 -11.11 -2.41 -0.43
C TYR A 122 -10.66 -1.09 0.17
N ILE A 123 -11.26 0.01 -0.26
CA ILE A 123 -10.93 1.33 0.27
C ILE A 123 -12.17 2.21 0.24
N GLU A 124 -12.29 3.07 1.25
CA GLU A 124 -13.29 4.12 1.34
C GLU A 124 -12.52 5.43 1.34
N LYS A 125 -12.65 6.25 0.28
CA LYS A 125 -11.84 7.48 0.12
C LYS A 125 -12.22 8.55 1.14
N SER A 126 -13.46 8.55 1.61
CA SER A 126 -14.00 9.52 2.57
C SER A 126 -14.98 8.86 3.53
N ARG A 127 -15.56 9.63 4.45
CA ARG A 127 -16.64 9.14 5.32
C ARG A 127 -17.94 8.92 4.53
N ARG A 128 -18.69 7.89 4.92
CA ARG A 128 -19.96 7.46 4.32
C ARG A 128 -20.97 8.58 3.98
N ASN A 129 -21.04 9.64 4.80
CA ASN A 129 -22.04 10.71 4.68
C ASN A 129 -21.47 12.01 4.07
N LYS A 130 -20.37 11.93 3.32
CA LYS A 130 -19.79 13.09 2.64
C LYS A 130 -20.00 12.97 1.13
N ASP A 131 -20.44 14.07 0.52
CA ASP A 131 -20.77 14.18 -0.91
C ASP A 131 -19.54 14.18 -1.84
N THR A 132 -18.39 13.71 -1.38
CA THR A 132 -17.15 13.75 -2.18
C THR A 132 -17.03 12.61 -3.19
N ASP A 133 -17.76 11.52 -2.99
CA ASP A 133 -17.80 10.37 -3.91
C ASP A 133 -19.20 9.72 -3.86
N GLU A 134 -20.11 10.17 -4.71
CA GLU A 134 -21.53 9.74 -4.67
C GLU A 134 -21.70 8.22 -4.80
N GLY A 135 -20.78 7.53 -5.47
CA GLY A 135 -20.79 6.07 -5.62
C GLY A 135 -20.41 5.30 -4.35
N MET A 136 -19.58 5.89 -3.49
CA MET A 136 -19.05 5.21 -2.30
C MET A 136 -20.15 4.89 -1.27
N LYS A 137 -21.23 5.69 -1.21
CA LYS A 137 -22.34 5.43 -0.28
C LYS A 137 -23.01 4.06 -0.54
N TYR A 138 -22.96 3.59 -1.79
CA TYR A 138 -23.50 2.31 -2.22
C TYR A 138 -22.62 1.11 -1.89
N LEU A 139 -21.46 1.31 -1.25
CA LEU A 139 -20.69 0.21 -0.65
C LEU A 139 -21.41 -0.42 0.56
N TYR A 140 -22.35 0.31 1.18
CA TYR A 140 -23.05 -0.11 2.41
C TYR A 140 -24.56 -0.26 2.26
N THR A 141 -25.10 0.12 1.11
CA THR A 141 -26.53 0.14 0.87
C THR A 141 -26.80 -0.56 -0.44
N GLU A 142 -27.85 -1.38 -0.46
CA GLU A 142 -28.29 -2.02 -1.68
C GLU A 142 -28.64 -0.97 -2.73
N VAL A 143 -28.09 -1.16 -3.93
CA VAL A 143 -28.36 -0.36 -5.11
C VAL A 143 -29.77 -0.67 -5.59
N LYS A 144 -30.65 0.33 -5.64
CA LYS A 144 -32.07 0.16 -5.99
C LYS A 144 -32.36 0.56 -7.43
N THR A 145 -31.58 1.48 -7.99
CA THR A 145 -31.80 1.98 -9.35
C THR A 145 -30.59 1.82 -10.26
N LYS A 146 -30.81 1.90 -11.58
CA LYS A 146 -29.74 1.87 -12.59
C LYS A 146 -28.74 3.02 -12.39
N TYR A 147 -29.21 4.20 -12.01
CA TYR A 147 -28.35 5.37 -11.78
C TYR A 147 -27.39 5.13 -10.61
N GLU A 148 -27.90 4.58 -9.51
CA GLU A 148 -27.10 4.23 -8.33
C GLU A 148 -26.04 3.18 -8.65
N LYS A 149 -26.38 2.22 -9.52
CA LYS A 149 -25.43 1.22 -10.01
C LYS A 149 -24.28 1.87 -10.77
N VAL A 150 -24.58 2.80 -11.67
CA VAL A 150 -23.57 3.53 -12.44
C VAL A 150 -22.62 4.30 -11.52
N LEU A 151 -23.14 4.93 -10.47
CA LEU A 151 -22.32 5.64 -9.48
C LEU A 151 -21.38 4.68 -8.75
N LEU A 152 -21.89 3.54 -8.28
CA LEU A 152 -21.07 2.52 -7.62
C LEU A 152 -19.99 1.96 -8.55
N ASP A 153 -20.37 1.58 -9.78
CA ASP A 153 -19.45 1.02 -10.78
C ASP A 153 -18.37 2.03 -11.16
N SER A 154 -18.71 3.32 -11.27
CA SER A 154 -17.75 4.41 -11.51
C SER A 154 -16.77 4.57 -10.35
N TYR A 155 -17.24 4.47 -9.10
CA TYR A 155 -16.39 4.52 -7.92
C TYR A 155 -15.40 3.35 -7.91
N VAL A 156 -15.92 2.14 -8.10
CA VAL A 156 -15.13 0.91 -8.16
C VAL A 156 -14.06 1.03 -9.26
N SER A 157 -14.46 1.34 -10.49
CA SER A 157 -13.55 1.45 -11.63
C SER A 157 -12.44 2.47 -11.37
N ASN A 158 -12.77 3.63 -10.79
CA ASN A 158 -11.76 4.63 -10.43
C ASN A 158 -10.73 4.10 -9.41
N ILE A 159 -11.17 3.35 -8.40
CA ILE A 159 -10.27 2.71 -7.44
C ILE A 159 -9.41 1.65 -8.14
N GLU A 160 -10.00 0.79 -8.96
CA GLU A 160 -9.26 -0.27 -9.64
C GLU A 160 -8.18 0.28 -10.57
N GLU A 161 -8.51 1.35 -11.30
CA GLU A 161 -7.56 2.05 -12.18
C GLU A 161 -6.44 2.75 -11.41
N THR A 162 -6.78 3.41 -10.30
CA THR A 162 -5.83 4.18 -9.49
C THR A 162 -4.83 3.26 -8.80
N PHE A 163 -5.32 2.19 -8.18
CA PHE A 163 -4.50 1.30 -7.36
C PHE A 163 -4.00 0.06 -8.10
N LYS A 164 -4.43 -0.14 -9.36
CA LYS A 164 -4.16 -1.33 -10.17
C LYS A 164 -4.52 -2.60 -9.38
N ALA A 165 -5.74 -2.64 -8.86
CA ALA A 165 -6.19 -3.68 -7.94
C ALA A 165 -7.65 -3.99 -8.16
N LYS A 166 -8.05 -5.26 -8.07
CA LYS A 166 -9.47 -5.64 -8.13
C LYS A 166 -10.16 -5.17 -6.85
N PHE A 167 -11.25 -4.43 -6.99
CA PHE A 167 -12.06 -4.02 -5.86
C PHE A 167 -12.84 -5.22 -5.31
N VAL A 168 -12.83 -5.40 -3.99
CA VAL A 168 -13.53 -6.50 -3.33
C VAL A 168 -14.56 -5.97 -2.34
N LEU A 169 -15.68 -6.66 -2.21
CA LEU A 169 -16.81 -6.29 -1.36
C LEU A 169 -17.27 -7.44 -0.47
N GLY A 170 -18.05 -7.13 0.55
CA GLY A 170 -18.67 -8.12 1.43
C GLY A 170 -17.65 -9.08 2.05
N ASP A 171 -17.85 -10.38 1.83
CA ASP A 171 -17.04 -11.44 2.40
C ASP A 171 -15.58 -11.38 1.96
N GLU A 172 -15.33 -11.04 0.68
CA GLU A 172 -13.98 -10.90 0.16
C GLU A 172 -13.23 -9.74 0.82
N ALA A 173 -13.90 -8.62 1.08
CA ALA A 173 -13.32 -7.50 1.81
C ALA A 173 -12.99 -7.87 3.28
N ARG A 174 -13.85 -8.69 3.93
CA ARG A 174 -13.57 -9.20 5.29
C ARG A 174 -12.36 -10.13 5.32
N VAL A 175 -12.20 -10.97 4.30
CA VAL A 175 -11.02 -11.85 4.15
C VAL A 175 -9.76 -11.02 3.93
N LEU A 176 -9.81 -10.05 3.01
CA LEU A 176 -8.71 -9.12 2.74
C LEU A 176 -8.23 -8.42 4.02
N ALA A 177 -9.15 -7.82 4.78
CA ALA A 177 -8.82 -7.12 6.03
C ALA A 177 -8.15 -8.05 7.07
N LYS A 178 -8.62 -9.30 7.19
CA LYS A 178 -8.02 -10.30 8.08
C LYS A 178 -6.60 -10.67 7.67
N GLU A 179 -6.36 -10.86 6.38
CA GLU A 179 -5.03 -11.19 5.84
C GLU A 179 -4.04 -10.05 6.04
N VAL A 180 -4.43 -8.81 5.71
CA VAL A 180 -3.59 -7.63 5.93
C VAL A 180 -3.29 -7.45 7.42
N LYS A 181 -4.29 -7.53 8.29
CA LYS A 181 -4.09 -7.44 9.75
C LYS A 181 -3.11 -8.50 10.25
N LYS A 182 -3.24 -9.75 9.79
CA LYS A 182 -2.34 -10.85 10.17
C LYS A 182 -0.89 -10.55 9.75
N ALA A 183 -0.70 -10.06 8.53
CA ALA A 183 0.62 -9.70 8.00
C ALA A 183 1.26 -8.55 8.80
N LEU A 184 0.50 -7.51 9.12
CA LEU A 184 0.98 -6.39 9.95
C LEU A 184 1.33 -6.82 11.38
N MET A 185 0.53 -7.71 11.99
CA MET A 185 0.86 -8.27 13.31
C MET A 185 2.15 -9.11 13.28
N GLN A 186 2.44 -9.78 12.17
CA GLN A 186 3.70 -10.53 12.02
C GLN A 186 4.92 -9.59 11.91
N LYS A 187 4.81 -8.50 11.15
CA LYS A 187 5.82 -7.41 11.10
C LYS A 187 6.16 -6.91 12.50
N GLU A 188 5.15 -6.63 13.32
CA GLU A 188 5.35 -6.17 14.70
C GLU A 188 6.10 -7.21 15.52
N LYS A 189 5.68 -8.48 15.49
CA LYS A 189 6.36 -9.57 16.22
C LYS A 189 7.82 -9.75 15.81
N GLN A 190 8.15 -9.53 14.54
CA GLN A 190 9.54 -9.61 14.04
C GLN A 190 10.40 -8.43 14.53
N ARG A 191 9.82 -7.25 14.73
CA ARG A 191 10.53 -6.08 15.27
C ARG A 191 10.91 -6.22 16.75
N TRP A 192 10.16 -7.02 17.51
CA TRP A 192 10.38 -7.24 18.95
C TRP A 192 11.29 -8.43 19.27
N LYS A 193 11.84 -9.11 18.25
CA LYS A 193 12.82 -10.19 18.39
C LYS A 193 14.20 -9.68 18.02
#